data_AF-A0A9N9PYH8-F1
#
_entry.id   AF-A0A9N9PYH8-F1
#
_cell.length_a   1.000
_cell.length_b   1.000
_cell.length_c   1.000
_cell.angle_alpha   90.00
_cell.angle_beta   90.00
_cell.angle_gamma   90.00
#
_symmetry.space_group_name_H-M   'P 1'
#
loop_
_entity.id
_entity.type
_entity.pdbx_description
1 polymer ?
#
loop_
_entity_poly.entity_id
_entity_poly.type
_entity_poly.pdbx_seq_one_letter_code
_entity_poly.pdbx_strand_id
1 'polypeptide(L)'
;MTNSTGTLDLKSFAQYDQLVQACLGTGAKCIIDIHNYARFNNKIIGQGGPSNEAFANLWSQIATKYATQENIIFGIMNEPHDIPDLNIWTTTVQAAVTAIRKAGATTQMILIPGNDFSGAQTFVSNGSAGNLST
;
A
#
# COMPACT_ATOMS: atom_id res chain seq x y z
N MET A 1 6.74 -4.65 -10.95
CA MET A 1 5.64 -3.72 -11.28
C MET A 1 6.04 -2.24 -11.25
N THR A 2 7.14 -1.84 -10.59
CA THR A 2 7.55 -0.42 -10.49
C THR A 2 9.07 -0.29 -10.48
N ASN A 3 9.57 0.93 -10.70
CA ASN A 3 10.95 1.31 -10.41
C ASN A 3 11.07 2.02 -9.05
N SER A 4 12.26 2.52 -8.70
CA SER A 4 12.53 3.25 -7.45
C SER A 4 11.83 4.61 -7.32
N THR A 5 11.30 5.17 -8.41
CA THR A 5 10.49 6.41 -8.40
C THR A 5 8.99 6.13 -8.22
N GLY A 6 8.61 4.85 -8.05
CA GLY A 6 7.21 4.43 -7.94
C GLY A 6 6.42 4.51 -9.24
N THR A 7 7.09 4.68 -10.39
CA THR A 7 6.42 4.67 -11.69
C THR A 7 6.03 3.24 -12.06
N LEU A 8 4.77 3.03 -12.44
CA LEU A 8 4.30 1.71 -12.89
C LEU A 8 4.98 1.32 -14.20
N ASP A 9 5.48 0.09 -14.26
CA ASP A 9 5.80 -0.55 -15.54
C ASP A 9 4.48 -0.96 -16.23
N LEU A 10 4.12 -0.25 -17.31
CA LEU A 10 2.82 -0.41 -17.96
C LEU A 10 2.57 -1.81 -18.50
N LYS A 11 3.62 -2.54 -18.91
CA LYS A 11 3.49 -3.93 -19.40
C LYS A 11 3.12 -4.88 -18.26
N SER A 12 3.90 -4.86 -17.18
CA SER A 12 3.62 -5.67 -15.99
C SER A 12 2.26 -5.31 -15.37
N PHE A 13 1.94 -4.02 -15.33
CA PHE A 13 0.67 -3.56 -14.77
C PHE A 13 -0.54 -3.98 -15.62
N ALA A 14 -0.41 -4.01 -16.95
CA ALA A 14 -1.47 -4.53 -17.81
C ALA A 14 -1.74 -6.02 -17.59
N GLN A 15 -0.70 -6.82 -17.35
CA GLN A 15 -0.85 -8.24 -16.98
C GLN A 15 -1.51 -8.40 -15.62
N TYR A 16 -1.11 -7.58 -14.64
CA TYR A 16 -1.74 -7.55 -13.32
C TYR A 16 -3.22 -7.13 -13.38
N ASP A 17 -3.55 -6.12 -14.19
CA ASP A 17 -4.93 -5.68 -14.39
C ASP A 17 -5.83 -6.80 -14.94
N GLN A 18 -5.32 -7.67 -15.82
CA GLN A 18 -6.09 -8.84 -16.28
C GLN A 18 -6.52 -9.75 -15.12
N LEU A 19 -5.64 -9.98 -14.14
CA LEU A 19 -5.96 -10.73 -12.93
C LEU A 19 -7.01 -10.00 -12.07
N VAL A 20 -6.86 -8.68 -11.91
CA VAL A 20 -7.83 -7.87 -11.17
C VAL A 20 -9.21 -7.92 -11.85
N GLN A 21 -9.28 -7.78 -13.18
CA GLN A 21 -10.53 -7.90 -13.92
C GLN A 21 -11.15 -9.29 -13.80
N ALA A 22 -10.34 -10.36 -13.81
CA ALA A 22 -10.85 -11.71 -13.59
C ALA A 22 -11.48 -11.86 -12.20
N CYS A 23 -10.85 -11.31 -11.16
CA CYS A 23 -11.42 -11.27 -9.81
C CYS A 23 -12.73 -10.47 -9.79
N LEU A 24 -12.76 -9.26 -10.36
CA LEU A 24 -13.95 -8.42 -10.41
C LEU A 24 -15.11 -9.06 -11.18
N GLY A 25 -14.79 -9.82 -12.24
CA GLY A 25 -15.77 -10.59 -13.03
C GLY A 25 -16.51 -11.67 -12.24
N THR A 26 -15.98 -12.08 -11.08
CA THR A 26 -16.67 -13.01 -10.17
C THR A 26 -17.72 -12.32 -9.29
N GLY A 27 -17.73 -10.97 -9.24
CA GLY A 27 -18.52 -10.20 -8.28
C GLY A 27 -17.89 -10.10 -6.89
N ALA A 28 -16.69 -10.66 -6.67
CA ALA A 28 -15.96 -10.56 -5.41
C ALA A 28 -15.32 -9.19 -5.19
N LYS A 29 -14.92 -8.93 -3.94
CA LYS A 29 -13.97 -7.86 -3.62
C LYS A 29 -12.53 -8.31 -3.87
N CYS A 30 -11.72 -7.44 -4.44
CA CYS A 30 -10.36 -7.73 -4.86
C CYS A 30 -9.39 -6.81 -4.12
N ILE A 31 -8.49 -7.40 -3.34
CA ILE A 31 -7.45 -6.65 -2.63
C ILE A 31 -6.26 -6.47 -3.57
N ILE A 32 -5.83 -5.22 -3.76
CA ILE A 32 -4.53 -4.92 -4.35
C ILE A 32 -3.52 -4.84 -3.20
N ASP A 33 -2.68 -5.86 -3.09
CA ASP A 33 -1.64 -5.97 -2.06
C ASP A 33 -0.26 -5.65 -2.66
N ILE A 34 0.40 -4.62 -2.12
CA ILE A 34 1.80 -4.36 -2.42
C ILE A 34 2.66 -5.28 -1.57
N HIS A 35 3.05 -6.40 -2.16
CA HIS A 35 3.67 -7.53 -1.46
C HIS A 35 5.19 -7.36 -1.25
N ASN A 36 5.57 -6.37 -0.43
CA ASN A 36 6.93 -5.85 -0.41
C ASN A 36 7.59 -5.68 0.98
N TYR A 37 6.92 -6.05 2.09
CA TYR A 37 7.53 -6.03 3.43
C TYR A 37 8.08 -4.65 3.83
N ALA A 38 7.39 -3.58 3.42
CA ALA A 38 7.80 -2.18 3.53
C ALA A 38 9.15 -1.83 2.84
N ARG A 39 9.62 -2.66 1.90
CA ARG A 39 10.95 -2.55 1.30
C ARG A 39 10.93 -2.56 -0.23
N PHE A 40 11.94 -1.91 -0.80
CA PHE A 40 12.31 -2.06 -2.20
C PHE A 40 13.82 -2.29 -2.28
N ASN A 41 14.25 -3.33 -3.00
CA ASN A 41 15.65 -3.77 -3.02
C ASN A 41 16.27 -3.85 -1.60
N ASN A 42 15.54 -4.47 -0.68
CA ASN A 42 15.89 -4.67 0.74
C ASN A 42 16.05 -3.39 1.58
N LYS A 43 15.68 -2.22 1.07
CA LYS A 43 15.74 -0.96 1.81
C LYS A 43 14.34 -0.48 2.18
N ILE A 44 14.18 -0.05 3.43
CA ILE A 44 12.88 0.31 4.02
C ILE A 44 12.41 1.67 3.49
N ILE A 45 11.18 1.74 3.01
CA ILE A 45 10.58 2.98 2.49
C ILE A 45 10.57 4.05 3.59
N GLY A 46 11.00 5.27 3.26
CA GLY A 46 11.14 6.38 4.21
C GLY A 46 12.33 6.25 5.18
N GLN A 47 12.99 5.07 5.23
CA GLN A 47 14.03 4.75 6.21
C GLN A 47 15.25 4.10 5.53
N GLY A 48 15.79 4.80 4.52
CA GLY A 48 16.98 4.39 3.76
C GLY A 48 16.68 3.77 2.39
N GLY A 49 15.42 3.43 2.11
CA GLY A 49 14.91 3.00 0.81
C GLY A 49 14.25 4.12 0.01
N PRO A 50 13.27 3.81 -0.86
CA PRO A 50 12.50 4.81 -1.58
C PRO A 50 11.86 5.82 -0.63
N SER A 51 11.60 7.03 -1.14
CA SER A 51 10.96 8.08 -0.34
C SER A 51 9.45 7.88 -0.21
N ASN A 52 8.83 8.63 0.71
CA ASN A 52 7.38 8.65 0.86
C ASN A 52 6.70 9.13 -0.43
N GLU A 53 7.31 10.06 -1.16
CA GLU A 53 6.80 10.58 -2.42
C GLU A 53 6.79 9.52 -3.52
N ALA A 54 7.85 8.71 -3.61
CA ALA A 54 7.89 7.59 -4.56
C ALA A 54 6.78 6.56 -4.25
N PHE A 55 6.57 6.24 -2.97
CA PHE A 55 5.51 5.32 -2.56
C PHE A 55 4.11 5.91 -2.77
N ALA A 56 3.91 7.19 -2.45
CA ALA A 56 2.67 7.92 -2.74
C ALA A 56 2.39 8.01 -4.24
N ASN A 57 3.42 8.20 -5.07
CA ASN A 57 3.29 8.23 -6.53
C ASN A 57 2.82 6.88 -7.08
N LEU A 58 3.35 5.77 -6.56
CA LEU A 58 2.86 4.42 -6.90
C LEU A 58 1.36 4.29 -6.58
N TRP A 59 0.98 4.63 -5.35
CA TRP A 59 -0.41 4.53 -4.90
C TRP A 59 -1.35 5.46 -5.66
N SER A 60 -0.91 6.66 -6.04
CA SER A 60 -1.68 7.59 -6.87
C SER A 60 -2.02 6.98 -8.23
N GLN A 61 -1.05 6.35 -8.91
CA GLN A 61 -1.27 5.72 -10.21
C GLN A 61 -2.22 4.51 -10.11
N ILE A 62 -2.04 3.66 -9.09
CA ILE A 62 -2.94 2.52 -8.83
C ILE A 62 -4.35 3.01 -8.53
N ALA A 63 -4.49 3.97 -7.61
CA ALA A 63 -5.79 4.51 -7.23
C ALA A 63 -6.50 5.20 -8.40
N THR A 64 -5.77 5.94 -9.24
CA THR A 64 -6.35 6.57 -10.45
C THR A 64 -6.98 5.53 -11.37
N LYS A 65 -6.33 4.36 -11.57
CA LYS A 65 -6.86 3.29 -12.41
C LYS A 65 -8.17 2.69 -11.86
N TYR A 66 -8.29 2.59 -10.53
CA TYR A 66 -9.37 1.84 -9.87
C TYR A 66 -10.36 2.73 -9.09
N ALA A 67 -10.27 4.06 -9.22
CA ALA A 67 -11.03 5.01 -8.39
C ALA A 67 -12.55 4.80 -8.42
N THR A 68 -13.09 4.34 -9.55
CA THR A 68 -14.53 4.11 -9.75
C THR A 68 -14.97 2.67 -9.47
N GLN A 69 -14.05 1.78 -9.09
CA GLN A 69 -14.37 0.38 -8.82
C GLN A 69 -14.58 0.15 -7.32
N GLU A 70 -15.83 -0.04 -6.91
CA GLU A 70 -16.23 -0.19 -5.51
C GLU A 70 -15.79 -1.52 -4.88
N ASN A 71 -15.58 -2.56 -5.70
CA ASN A 71 -15.11 -3.85 -5.24
C ASN A 71 -13.59 -3.92 -5.01
N ILE A 72 -12.86 -2.82 -5.20
CA ILE A 72 -11.43 -2.76 -4.89
C ILE A 72 -11.20 -2.41 -3.42
N ILE A 73 -10.23 -3.09 -2.83
CA ILE A 73 -9.66 -2.80 -1.51
C ILE A 73 -8.17 -2.52 -1.70
N PHE A 74 -7.67 -1.42 -1.11
CA PHE A 74 -6.26 -1.07 -1.20
C PHE A 74 -5.49 -1.59 0.01
N GLY A 75 -4.69 -2.63 -0.16
CA GLY A 75 -3.77 -3.16 0.85
C GLY A 75 -2.42 -2.45 0.77
N ILE A 76 -2.16 -1.51 1.69
CA ILE A 76 -1.03 -0.57 1.56
C ILE A 76 0.32 -1.27 1.44
N MET A 77 0.56 -2.33 2.21
CA MET A 77 1.81 -3.06 2.22
C MET A 77 1.63 -4.41 2.91
N ASN A 78 2.11 -5.49 2.31
CA ASN A 78 2.21 -6.77 3.00
C ASN A 78 3.28 -6.69 4.10
N GLU A 79 2.89 -7.09 5.31
CA GLU A 79 3.78 -7.48 6.42
C GLU A 79 5.05 -6.62 6.62
N PRO A 80 4.94 -5.31 6.93
CA PRO A 80 6.08 -4.55 7.44
C PRO A 80 6.69 -5.25 8.67
N HIS A 81 8.01 -5.42 8.66
CA HIS A 81 8.76 -6.03 9.77
C HIS A 81 10.10 -5.35 9.97
N ASP A 82 10.66 -5.48 11.18
CA ASP A 82 11.92 -4.85 11.59
C ASP A 82 11.97 -3.35 11.24
N ILE A 83 10.85 -2.65 11.41
CA ILE A 83 10.76 -1.21 11.17
C ILE A 83 11.46 -0.47 12.32
N PRO A 84 12.56 0.28 12.06
CA PRO A 84 13.33 0.94 13.12
C PRO A 84 12.55 2.08 13.79
N ASP A 85 11.88 2.91 12.99
CA ASP A 85 11.06 4.02 13.47
C ASP A 85 9.62 3.88 12.95
N LEU A 86 8.71 3.59 13.87
CA LEU A 86 7.30 3.40 13.55
C LEU A 86 6.58 4.73 13.21
N ASN A 87 7.05 5.88 13.74
CA ASN A 87 6.48 7.18 13.39
C ASN A 87 6.75 7.54 11.92
N ILE A 88 7.97 7.22 11.45
CA ILE A 88 8.30 7.40 10.02
C ILE A 88 7.44 6.49 9.17
N TRP A 89 7.23 5.22 9.57
CA TRP A 89 6.34 4.31 8.86
C TRP A 89 4.88 4.80 8.82
N THR A 90 4.35 5.32 9.94
CA THR A 90 3.04 5.98 9.95
C THR A 90 2.98 7.10 8.93
N THR A 91 4.01 7.94 8.86
CA THR A 91 4.08 9.04 7.88
C THR A 91 4.08 8.49 6.44
N THR A 92 4.78 7.38 6.18
CA THR A 92 4.78 6.68 4.88
C THR A 92 3.38 6.17 4.51
N VAL A 93 2.69 5.51 5.45
CA VAL A 93 1.31 5.01 5.25
C VAL A 93 0.36 6.18 5.00
N GLN A 94 0.44 7.24 5.79
CA GLN A 94 -0.39 8.44 5.64
C GLN A 94 -0.21 9.09 4.26
N ALA A 95 1.03 9.16 3.75
CA ALA A 95 1.29 9.66 2.41
C ALA A 95 0.59 8.83 1.32
N ALA A 96 0.59 7.50 1.45
CA ALA A 96 -0.12 6.61 0.54
C ALA A 96 -1.65 6.79 0.64
N VAL A 97 -2.23 6.83 1.85
CA VAL A 97 -3.66 7.09 2.07
C VAL A 97 -4.07 8.42 1.42
N THR A 98 -3.32 9.49 1.67
CA THR A 98 -3.58 10.80 1.10
C THR A 98 -3.51 10.76 -0.44
N ALA A 99 -2.54 10.08 -1.02
CA ALA A 99 -2.42 9.93 -2.47
C ALA A 99 -3.62 9.18 -3.08
N ILE A 100 -4.05 8.08 -2.46
CA ILE A 100 -5.23 7.31 -2.88
C ILE A 100 -6.47 8.19 -2.90
N ARG A 101 -6.72 8.93 -1.82
CA ARG A 101 -7.91 9.80 -1.73
C ARG A 101 -7.83 10.97 -2.72
N LYS A 102 -6.66 11.57 -2.91
CA LYS A 102 -6.45 12.64 -3.91
C LYS A 102 -6.64 12.17 -5.35
N ALA A 103 -6.40 10.89 -5.65
CA ALA A 103 -6.65 10.29 -6.95
C ALA A 103 -8.14 10.02 -7.24
N GLY A 104 -9.06 10.35 -6.32
CA GLY A 104 -10.50 10.20 -6.49
C GLY A 104 -11.09 8.90 -5.97
N ALA A 105 -10.28 8.00 -5.40
CA ALA A 105 -10.74 6.74 -4.82
C ALA A 105 -11.26 6.97 -3.39
N THR A 106 -12.50 7.46 -3.27
CA THR A 106 -13.09 7.93 -2.01
C THR A 106 -13.94 6.90 -1.27
N THR A 107 -14.41 5.86 -1.95
CA THR A 107 -15.36 4.87 -1.40
C THR A 107 -14.68 3.58 -0.94
N GLN A 108 -13.51 3.26 -1.50
CA GLN A 108 -12.81 2.01 -1.24
C GLN A 108 -12.25 1.95 0.19
N MET A 109 -12.26 0.74 0.74
CA MET A 109 -11.55 0.39 1.96
C MET A 109 -10.04 0.46 1.73
N ILE A 110 -9.30 0.95 2.72
CA ILE A 110 -7.84 0.92 2.75
C ILE A 110 -7.42 0.11 3.97
N LEU A 111 -6.58 -0.90 3.77
CA LEU A 111 -6.00 -1.72 4.84
C LEU A 111 -4.64 -1.14 5.22
N ILE A 112 -4.50 -0.82 6.50
CA ILE A 112 -3.32 -0.13 7.05
C ILE A 112 -2.50 -1.13 7.89
N PRO A 113 -1.29 -1.49 7.46
CA PRO A 113 -0.44 -2.47 8.12
C PRO A 113 0.51 -1.84 9.15
N GLY A 114 0.83 -2.61 10.18
CA GLY A 114 1.77 -2.28 11.25
C GLY A 114 3.07 -3.08 11.19
N ASN A 115 3.91 -2.91 12.21
CA ASN A 115 5.18 -3.64 12.36
C ASN A 115 4.94 -5.09 12.81
N ASP A 116 6.03 -5.86 12.91
CA ASP A 116 6.03 -7.28 13.32
C ASP A 116 5.10 -8.13 12.44
N PHE A 117 5.28 -7.98 11.13
CA PHE A 117 4.49 -8.67 10.09
C PHE A 117 2.99 -8.37 10.19
N SER A 118 2.62 -7.21 10.78
CA SER A 118 1.22 -6.90 11.12
C SER A 118 0.54 -8.00 11.96
N GLY A 119 1.33 -8.70 12.78
CA GLY A 119 0.85 -9.78 13.64
C GLY A 119 -0.16 -9.30 14.67
N ALA A 120 -1.37 -9.87 14.63
CA ALA A 120 -2.45 -9.47 15.53
C ALA A 120 -2.08 -9.59 17.03
N GLN A 121 -1.22 -10.56 17.37
CA GLN A 121 -0.78 -10.81 18.75
C GLN A 121 -0.04 -9.60 19.36
N THR A 122 0.79 -8.93 18.57
CA THR A 122 1.67 -7.86 19.04
C THR A 122 1.24 -6.47 18.56
N PHE A 123 0.22 -6.38 17.69
CA PHE A 123 -0.18 -5.13 17.02
C PHE A 123 -0.41 -3.94 17.96
N VAL A 124 -0.98 -4.19 19.15
CA VAL A 124 -1.15 -3.15 20.17
C VAL A 124 0.14 -2.92 20.94
N SER A 125 0.78 -4.00 21.43
CA SER A 125 1.95 -3.91 22.31
C SER A 125 3.23 -3.42 21.61
N ASN A 126 3.34 -3.62 20.29
CA ASN A 126 4.46 -3.14 19.47
C ASN A 126 4.26 -1.68 19.01
N GLY A 127 3.18 -1.03 19.45
CA GLY A 127 2.87 0.37 19.18
C GLY A 127 2.16 0.62 17.84
N SER A 128 1.96 -0.38 16.99
CA SER A 128 1.34 -0.19 15.66
C SER A 128 -0.06 0.41 15.76
N ALA A 129 -0.91 -0.13 16.66
CA ALA A 129 -2.25 0.38 16.86
C ALA A 129 -2.28 1.88 17.23
N GLY A 130 -1.43 2.29 18.19
CA GLY A 130 -1.40 3.68 18.64
C GLY A 130 -0.91 4.62 17.54
N ASN A 131 0.18 4.26 16.87
CA ASN A 131 0.80 5.10 15.83
C ASN A 131 -0.03 5.21 14.56
N LEU A 132 -0.89 4.23 14.24
CA LEU A 132 -1.68 4.22 12.99
C LEU A 132 -3.12 4.69 13.18
N SER A 133 -3.52 5.02 14.42
CA SER A 133 -4.88 5.47 14.76
C SER A 133 -5.09 6.99 14.69
N THR A 134 -4.04 7.75 14.39
CA THR A 134 -3.99 9.23 14.38
C THR A 134 -3.91 9.78 12.97
#